data_AF-A0A4D4MAT1-F1
#
_entry.id   AF-A0A4D4MAT1-F1
#
_cell.length_a   1.000
_cell.length_b   1.000
_cell.length_c   1.000
_cell.angle_alpha   90.00
_cell.angle_beta   90.00
_cell.angle_gamma   90.00
#
_symmetry.space_group_name_H-M   'P 1'
#
loop_
_entity.id
_entity.type
_entity.pdbx_description
1 polymer ?
#
loop_
_entity_poly.entity_id
_entity_poly.type
_entity_poly.pdbx_seq_one_letter_code
_entity_poly.pdbx_strand_id
1 'polypeptide(L)'
;MLRPTGRLVVVRPTGRHLAELRGQVPALVTIDPAKEQRLFTALTPFFETSRTEQVEYATFLTRTQALDLVGMTPSARHLNRADLAGNGLLPDQVTVSVLATAYRPR
;
A
#
# COMPACT_ATOMS: atom_id res chain seq x y z
N MET A 1 14.39 15.97 12.03
CA MET A 1 13.63 17.23 12.22
C MET A 1 13.20 17.76 10.86
N LEU A 2 11.98 18.32 10.76
CA LEU A 2 11.52 19.05 9.59
C LEU A 2 11.89 20.54 9.74
N ARG A 3 12.33 21.16 8.64
CA ARG A 3 12.54 22.62 8.60
C ARG A 3 11.17 23.34 8.62
N PRO A 4 11.09 24.60 9.06
CA PRO A 4 9.83 25.36 9.10
C PRO A 4 9.10 25.44 7.75
N THR A 5 9.83 25.46 6.64
CA THR A 5 9.28 25.46 5.27
C THR A 5 9.21 24.07 4.63
N GLY A 6 9.58 23.02 5.37
CA GLY A 6 9.59 21.66 4.88
C GLY A 6 8.18 21.09 4.71
N ARG A 7 8.08 20.01 3.93
CA ARG A 7 6.83 19.28 3.70
C ARG A 7 6.97 17.84 4.16
N LEU A 8 5.94 17.31 4.79
CA LEU A 8 5.79 15.88 5.03
C LEU A 8 4.87 15.33 3.95
N VAL A 9 5.34 14.35 3.18
CA VAL A 9 4.50 13.63 2.20
C VAL A 9 4.26 12.23 2.72
N VAL A 10 2.99 11.87 2.86
CA VAL A 10 2.59 10.52 3.27
C VAL A 10 1.86 9.86 2.11
N VAL A 11 2.36 8.69 1.70
CA VAL A 11 1.74 7.86 0.67
C VAL A 11 1.12 6.65 1.34
N ARG A 12 -0.17 6.44 1.13
CA ARG A 12 -0.93 5.34 1.74
C ARG A 12 -1.71 4.56 0.68
N PRO A 13 -1.72 3.22 0.75
CA PRO A 13 -2.46 2.40 -0.21
C PRO A 13 -3.98 2.55 0.02
N THR A 14 -4.75 2.60 -1.06
CA THR A 14 -6.22 2.55 -0.99
C THR A 14 -6.70 1.09 -0.93
N GLY A 15 -8.01 0.89 -0.70
CA GLY A 15 -8.62 -0.45 -0.82
C GLY A 15 -8.48 -1.10 -2.20
N ARG A 16 -8.14 -0.34 -3.26
CA ARG A 16 -7.92 -0.87 -4.62
C ARG A 16 -6.47 -1.29 -4.86
N HIS A 17 -5.54 -0.84 -4.02
CA HIS A 17 -4.11 -1.14 -4.18
C HIS A 17 -3.86 -2.66 -4.15
N LEU A 18 -3.32 -3.24 -5.21
CA LEU A 18 -3.00 -4.67 -5.33
C LEU A 18 -4.19 -5.59 -5.01
N ALA A 19 -5.41 -5.16 -5.30
CA ALA A 19 -6.62 -5.91 -4.98
C ALA A 19 -6.66 -7.26 -5.72
N GLU A 20 -6.15 -7.31 -6.95
CA GLU A 20 -6.05 -8.51 -7.77
C GLU A 20 -5.16 -9.57 -7.10
N LEU A 21 -4.03 -9.13 -6.55
CA LEU A 21 -3.09 -9.98 -5.83
C LEU A 21 -3.68 -10.48 -4.50
N ARG A 22 -4.40 -9.62 -3.76
CA ARG A 22 -5.12 -10.02 -2.54
C ARG A 22 -6.23 -11.02 -2.81
N GLY A 23 -6.93 -10.88 -3.93
CA GLY A 23 -8.01 -11.80 -4.31
C GLY A 23 -7.51 -13.22 -4.58
N GLN A 24 -6.25 -13.37 -4.96
CA GLN A 24 -5.64 -14.67 -5.31
C GLN A 24 -4.70 -15.21 -4.23
N VAL A 25 -4.30 -14.40 -3.24
CA VAL A 25 -3.43 -14.80 -2.13
C VAL A 25 -4.17 -14.63 -0.80
N PRO A 26 -4.79 -15.70 -0.27
CA PRO A 26 -5.67 -15.63 0.92
C PRO A 26 -5.00 -15.08 2.19
N ALA A 27 -3.68 -15.20 2.32
CA ALA A 27 -2.95 -14.72 3.50
C ALA A 27 -2.54 -13.24 3.43
N LEU A 28 -2.80 -12.53 2.33
CA LEU A 28 -2.43 -11.12 2.21
C LEU A 28 -3.33 -10.26 3.11
N VAL A 29 -2.72 -9.54 4.06
CA VAL A 29 -3.45 -8.74 5.05
C VAL A 29 -4.17 -7.59 4.35
N THR A 30 -5.48 -7.48 4.62
CA THR A 30 -6.30 -6.36 4.16
C THR A 30 -5.86 -5.06 4.83
N ILE A 31 -5.98 -3.96 4.10
CA ILE A 31 -5.71 -2.62 4.64
C ILE A 31 -6.76 -2.31 5.71
N ASP A 32 -6.31 -2.22 6.96
CA ASP A 32 -7.17 -1.82 8.09
C ASP A 32 -7.62 -0.36 7.92
N PRO A 33 -8.93 -0.08 7.76
CA PRO A 33 -9.44 1.28 7.62
C PRO A 33 -9.15 2.14 8.86
N ALA A 34 -9.00 1.54 10.05
CA ALA A 34 -8.62 2.27 11.27
C ALA A 34 -7.16 2.75 11.23
N LYS A 35 -6.33 2.24 10.32
CA LYS A 35 -4.95 2.71 10.13
C LYS A 35 -4.90 4.13 9.59
N GLU A 36 -5.85 4.50 8.73
CA GLU A 36 -5.96 5.87 8.21
C GLU A 36 -6.37 6.85 9.31
N GLN A 37 -7.35 6.48 10.13
CA GLN A 37 -7.79 7.30 11.25
C GLN A 37 -6.67 7.49 12.28
N ARG A 38 -5.93 6.42 12.60
CA ARG A 38 -4.76 6.49 13.49
C ARG A 38 -3.67 7.42 12.96
N LEU A 39 -3.39 7.34 11.65
CA LEU A 39 -2.43 8.22 11.00
C LEU A 39 -2.90 9.68 11.07
N PHE A 40 -4.17 9.95 10.76
CA PHE A 40 -4.73 11.29 10.82
C PHE A 40 -4.59 11.87 12.23
N THR A 41 -5.10 11.18 13.25
CA THR A 41 -5.04 11.61 14.66
C THR A 41 -3.62 11.89 15.13
N ALA A 42 -2.63 11.11 14.69
CA ALA A 42 -1.23 11.32 15.05
C ALA A 42 -0.61 12.57 14.41
N LEU A 43 -1.09 12.98 13.23
CA LEU A 43 -0.53 14.11 12.47
C LEU A 43 -1.21 15.45 12.78
N THR A 44 -2.52 15.46 13.05
CA THR A 44 -3.31 16.69 13.25
C THR A 44 -2.74 17.68 14.28
N PRO A 45 -2.11 17.25 15.40
CA PRO A 45 -1.54 18.19 16.37
C PRO A 45 -0.36 19.01 15.81
N PHE A 46 0.39 18.48 14.85
CA PHE A 46 1.65 19.05 14.38
C PHE A 46 1.60 19.58 12.94
N PHE A 47 0.65 19.09 12.16
CA PHE A 47 0.62 19.29 10.71
C PHE A 47 -0.76 19.66 10.21
N GLU A 48 -0.79 20.46 9.15
CA GLU A 48 -1.98 20.74 8.38
C GLU A 48 -1.89 20.15 6.99
N THR A 49 -2.99 19.54 6.55
CA THR A 49 -3.12 19.02 5.19
C THR A 49 -3.09 20.17 4.21
N SER A 50 -2.14 20.15 3.28
CA SER A 50 -2.02 21.13 2.21
C SER A 50 -2.70 20.65 0.93
N ARG A 51 -2.53 19.37 0.59
CA ARG A 51 -3.05 18.77 -0.64
C ARG A 51 -3.08 17.26 -0.53
N THR A 52 -4.11 16.63 -1.10
CA THR A 52 -4.16 15.18 -1.31
C THR A 52 -4.38 14.91 -2.78
N GLU A 53 -3.61 13.97 -3.34
CA GLU A 53 -3.81 13.44 -4.68
C GLU A 53 -4.01 11.93 -4.65
N GLN A 54 -4.88 11.44 -5.52
CA GLN A 54 -4.98 10.02 -5.82
C GLN A 54 -4.08 9.71 -7.02
N VAL A 55 -3.21 8.72 -6.86
CA VAL A 55 -2.41 8.15 -7.94
C VAL A 55 -2.90 6.73 -8.15
N GLU A 56 -3.46 6.46 -9.33
CA GLU A 56 -3.96 5.15 -9.70
C GLU A 56 -3.54 4.79 -11.12
N TYR A 57 -2.92 3.62 -11.28
CA TYR A 57 -2.57 3.06 -12.56
C TYR A 57 -2.50 1.54 -12.49
N ALA A 58 -2.67 0.88 -13.64
CA ALA A 58 -2.44 -0.55 -13.77
C ALA A 58 -1.02 -0.81 -14.28
N THR A 59 -0.38 -1.85 -13.76
CA THR A 59 0.94 -2.30 -14.23
C THR A 59 0.95 -3.80 -14.43
N PHE A 60 1.64 -4.24 -15.48
CA PHE A 60 1.91 -5.65 -15.69
C PHE A 60 3.02 -6.13 -14.76
N LEU A 61 2.93 -7.38 -14.35
CA LEU A 61 3.92 -8.06 -13.52
C LEU A 61 4.26 -9.41 -14.11
N THR A 62 5.53 -9.77 -14.08
CA THR A 62 5.92 -11.17 -14.22
C THR A 62 5.52 -11.96 -12.98
N ARG A 63 5.40 -13.28 -13.11
CA ARG A 63 5.17 -14.17 -11.95
C ARG A 63 6.19 -13.94 -10.84
N THR A 64 7.46 -13.75 -11.18
CA THR A 64 8.52 -13.46 -10.21
C THR A 64 8.29 -12.14 -9.47
N GLN A 65 7.93 -11.06 -10.19
CA GLN A 65 7.63 -9.77 -9.57
C GLN A 65 6.40 -9.84 -8.65
N ALA A 66 5.38 -10.61 -9.03
CA ALA A 66 4.22 -10.85 -8.17
C ALA A 66 4.64 -11.56 -6.87
N LEU A 67 5.49 -12.59 -6.95
CA LEU A 67 6.02 -13.28 -5.77
C LEU A 67 6.89 -12.36 -4.89
N ASP A 68 7.72 -11.51 -5.51
CA ASP A 68 8.55 -10.54 -4.79
C ASP A 68 7.69 -9.53 -4.04
N LEU A 69 6.65 -8.98 -4.68
CA LEU A 69 5.70 -8.06 -4.02
C LEU A 69 5.04 -8.71 -2.82
N VAL A 70 4.57 -9.94 -2.97
CA VAL A 70 4.00 -10.73 -1.87
C VAL A 70 5.03 -10.89 -0.74
N GLY A 71 6.27 -11.21 -1.08
CA GLY A 71 7.38 -11.38 -0.13
C GLY A 71 7.78 -10.11 0.63
N MET A 72 7.50 -8.92 0.08
CA MET A 72 7.72 -7.64 0.76
C MET A 72 6.58 -7.24 1.70
N THR A 73 5.45 -7.97 1.69
CA THR A 73 4.34 -7.69 2.60
C THR A 73 4.58 -8.30 3.99
N PRO A 74 3.98 -7.73 5.06
CA PRO A 74 3.99 -8.36 6.38
C PRO A 74 3.44 -9.81 6.38
N SER A 75 2.56 -10.12 5.42
CA SER A 75 1.98 -11.45 5.20
C SER A 75 2.98 -12.48 4.69
N ALA A 76 4.17 -12.08 4.24
CA ALA A 76 5.18 -13.00 3.72
C ALA A 76 5.53 -14.14 4.69
N ARG A 77 5.44 -13.88 6.00
CA ARG A 77 5.73 -14.85 7.07
C ARG A 77 4.65 -15.92 7.24
N HIS A 78 3.46 -15.71 6.70
CA HIS A 78 2.30 -16.59 6.81
C HIS A 78 2.03 -17.39 5.54
N LEU A 79 2.89 -17.26 4.53
CA LEU A 79 2.72 -17.94 3.25
C LEU A 79 3.51 -19.24 3.21
N ASN A 80 2.83 -20.32 2.83
CA ASN A 80 3.49 -21.54 2.46
C ASN A 80 4.02 -21.41 1.03
N ARG A 81 5.33 -21.55 0.83
CA ARG A 81 5.97 -21.50 -0.49
C ARG A 81 5.38 -22.53 -1.47
N ALA A 82 4.85 -23.66 -0.97
CA ALA A 82 4.20 -24.67 -1.79
C ALA A 82 2.90 -24.16 -2.44
N ASP A 83 2.14 -23.31 -1.73
CA ASP A 83 0.88 -22.74 -2.23
C ASP A 83 1.13 -21.67 -3.31
N LEU A 84 2.29 -21.00 -3.25
CA LEU A 84 2.75 -20.02 -4.25
C LEU A 84 3.46 -20.68 -5.45
N ALA A 85 4.06 -21.85 -5.26
CA ALA A 85 4.72 -22.64 -6.31
C ALA A 85 3.73 -23.51 -7.11
N GLY A 86 2.55 -23.79 -6.55
CA GLY A 86 1.46 -24.46 -7.26
C GLY A 86 0.91 -23.64 -8.42
N ASN A 87 0.23 -24.33 -9.35
CA ASN A 87 -0.37 -23.81 -10.58
C ASN A 87 -1.51 -22.77 -10.38
N GLY A 88 -1.60 -22.14 -9.21
CA GLY A 88 -2.43 -20.95 -9.03
C GLY A 88 -1.97 -19.87 -10.01
N LEU A 89 -2.90 -19.39 -10.84
CA LEU A 89 -2.69 -18.18 -11.63
C LEU A 89 -2.49 -17.04 -10.62
N LEU A 90 -1.31 -16.43 -10.65
CA LEU A 90 -1.09 -15.09 -10.09
C LEU A 90 -1.52 -14.09 -11.16
N PRO A 91 -1.94 -12.87 -10.77
CA PRO A 91 -2.36 -11.90 -11.76
C PRO A 91 -1.11 -11.39 -12.50
N ASP A 92 -1.20 -11.29 -13.82
CA ASP A 92 -0.19 -10.68 -14.67
C ASP A 92 -0.33 -9.15 -14.75
N GLN A 93 -1.41 -8.61 -14.19
CA GLN A 93 -1.68 -7.18 -14.07
C GLN A 93 -2.24 -6.86 -12.68
N VAL A 94 -1.76 -5.78 -12.07
CA VAL A 94 -2.27 -5.29 -10.78
C VAL A 94 -2.54 -3.79 -10.82
N THR A 95 -3.44 -3.34 -9.96
CA THR A 95 -3.71 -1.92 -9.75
C THR A 95 -2.82 -1.36 -8.65
N VAL A 96 -2.00 -0.36 -8.97
CA VAL A 96 -1.33 0.49 -7.97
C VAL A 96 -2.25 1.68 -7.70
N SER A 97 -2.88 1.71 -6.53
CA SER A 97 -3.75 2.83 -6.10
C SER A 97 -3.32 3.37 -4.74
N VAL A 98 -2.95 4.65 -4.68
CA VAL A 98 -2.47 5.28 -3.44
C VAL A 98 -3.02 6.71 -3.31
N LEU A 99 -3.14 7.17 -2.07
CA LEU A 99 -3.33 8.58 -1.75
C LEU A 99 -1.99 9.17 -1.29
N ALA A 100 -1.54 10.22 -1.96
CA ALA A 100 -0.40 11.02 -1.58
C ALA A 100 -0.89 12.32 -0.93
N THR A 101 -0.67 12.46 0.38
CA THR A 101 -1.05 13.66 1.12
C THR A 101 0.19 14.45 1.51
N ALA A 102 0.25 15.71 1.09
CA ALA A 102 1.25 16.67 1.49
C ALA A 102 0.76 17.49 2.68
N TYR A 103 1.61 17.56 3.71
CA TYR A 103 1.39 18.28 4.94
C TYR A 103 2.41 19.40 5.10
N ARG A 104 2.00 20.50 5.74
CA ARG A 104 2.88 21.55 6.24
C ARG A 104 2.91 21.51 7.77
N PRO A 105 4.07 21.78 8.40
CA PRO A 105 4.10 22.08 9.84
C PRO A 105 3.13 23.21 10.17
N ARG A 106 2.51 23.14 11.35
CA ARG A 106 1.78 24.25 11.95
C ARG A 106 2.71 25.35 12.44
#